data_AF-A0A0C1R5H0-F1
#
_entry.id   AF-A0A0C1R5H0-F1
#
_cell.length_a   1.000
_cell.length_b   1.000
_cell.length_c   1.000
_cell.angle_alpha   90.00
_cell.angle_beta   90.00
_cell.angle_gamma   90.00
#
_symmetry.space_group_name_H-M   'P 1'
#
loop_
_entity.id
_entity.type
_entity.pdbx_description
1 polymer ?
#
loop_
_entity_poly.entity_id
_entity_poly.type
_entity_poly.pdbx_seq_one_letter_code
_entity_poly.pdbx_strand_id
1 'polypeptide(L)'
;MSKILLVTVGGSFQPMVTSIRSLQPNRVIFLCSDGDNGSNSQVIGEGTPCEVRRGTEVIEKLPNIPTQVGLGESFQSDRDLILIQNPDNLSECYHHASSCIRTLQQQNPEDEIIADYTGGTKTMSAALVLAAVDCHIPLYVTIANTRENLLPVKRGEITQRVDTSFRD
;
A
#
# COMPACT_ATOMS: atom_id res chain seq x y z
N MET A 1 -20.55 12.14 1.50
CA MET A 1 -20.00 10.81 1.23
C MET A 1 -18.66 10.99 0.54
N SER A 2 -17.57 10.70 1.24
CA SER A 2 -16.22 10.72 0.68
C SER A 2 -15.75 9.30 0.40
N LYS A 3 -15.06 9.07 -0.71
CA LYS A 3 -14.40 7.79 -1.00
C LYS A 3 -12.95 7.84 -0.53
N ILE A 4 -12.58 6.94 0.37
CA ILE A 4 -11.24 6.87 0.96
C ILE A 4 -10.58 5.56 0.52
N LEU A 5 -9.42 5.65 -0.13
CA LEU A 5 -8.62 4.50 -0.53
C LEU A 5 -7.48 4.27 0.45
N LEU A 6 -7.45 3.12 1.11
CA LEU A 6 -6.23 2.59 1.72
C LEU A 6 -5.46 1.76 0.69
N VAL A 7 -4.16 2.01 0.53
CA VAL A 7 -3.34 1.28 -0.44
C VAL A 7 -1.99 0.91 0.15
N THR A 8 -1.56 -0.35 -0.03
CA THR A 8 -0.19 -0.77 0.31
C THR A 8 0.77 -0.39 -0.81
N VAL A 9 1.91 0.19 -0.43
CA VAL A 9 2.95 0.60 -1.39
C VAL A 9 4.12 -0.38 -1.28
N GLY A 10 4.60 -0.87 -2.43
CA GLY A 10 5.81 -1.69 -2.53
C GLY A 10 6.82 -1.05 -3.46
N GLY A 11 7.84 -1.80 -3.88
CA GLY A 11 8.93 -1.30 -4.75
C GLY A 11 8.53 -0.95 -6.19
N SER A 12 7.24 -0.96 -6.53
CA SER A 12 6.74 -0.48 -7.82
C SER A 12 5.56 0.45 -7.56
N PHE A 13 5.65 1.68 -8.05
CA PHE A 13 4.65 2.73 -7.83
C PHE A 13 3.52 2.71 -8.88
N GLN A 14 3.77 2.14 -10.06
CA GLN A 14 2.85 2.18 -11.21
C GLN A 14 1.47 1.57 -10.91
N PRO A 15 1.34 0.45 -10.19
CA PRO A 15 0.03 -0.09 -9.85
C PRO A 15 -0.77 0.83 -8.91
N MET A 16 -0.09 1.56 -8.01
CA MET A 16 -0.72 2.50 -7.08
C MET A 16 -1.24 3.72 -7.84
N VAL A 17 -0.46 4.24 -8.79
CA VAL A 17 -0.91 5.30 -9.72
C VAL A 17 -2.12 4.85 -10.52
N THR A 18 -2.12 3.61 -11.01
CA THR A 18 -3.24 3.03 -11.78
C THR A 18 -4.49 2.89 -10.91
N SER A 19 -4.34 2.36 -9.70
CA SER A 19 -5.43 2.18 -8.74
C SER A 19 -6.09 3.52 -8.38
N ILE A 20 -5.30 4.53 -8.00
CA ILE A 20 -5.80 5.87 -7.65
C ILE A 20 -6.53 6.51 -8.84
N ARG A 21 -5.95 6.44 -10.04
CA ARG A 21 -6.59 7.01 -11.24
C ARG A 21 -7.85 6.27 -11.66
N SER A 22 -7.95 4.97 -11.40
CA SER A 22 -9.13 4.18 -11.79
C SER A 22 -10.26 4.33 -10.79
N LEU A 23 -9.94 4.37 -9.49
CA LEU A 23 -10.92 4.42 -8.41
C LEU A 23 -11.38 5.85 -8.08
N GLN A 24 -10.59 6.86 -8.46
CA GLN A 24 -10.84 8.29 -8.23
C GLN A 24 -11.30 8.58 -6.78
N PRO A 25 -10.53 8.15 -5.75
CA PRO A 25 -10.89 8.43 -4.37
C PRO A 25 -10.72 9.92 -4.05
N ASN A 26 -11.49 10.41 -3.08
CA ASN A 26 -11.37 11.76 -2.55
C ASN A 26 -10.16 11.91 -1.61
N ARG A 27 -9.75 10.80 -0.97
CA ARG A 27 -8.60 10.74 -0.06
C ARG A 27 -7.86 9.42 -0.25
N VAL A 28 -6.53 9.45 -0.19
CA VAL A 28 -5.68 8.26 -0.27
C VAL A 28 -4.83 8.18 0.99
N ILE A 29 -4.83 7.01 1.63
CA ILE A 29 -3.98 6.69 2.78
C ILE A 29 -3.01 5.59 2.34
N PHE A 30 -1.71 5.88 2.47
CA PHE A 30 -0.65 4.99 2.04
C PHE A 30 -0.10 4.18 3.21
N LEU A 31 -0.15 2.86 3.13
CA LEU A 31 0.62 1.96 4.00
C LEU A 31 1.98 1.68 3.35
N CYS A 32 3.06 2.13 3.98
CA CYS A 32 4.42 2.02 3.46
C CYS A 32 5.35 1.33 4.46
N SER A 33 6.33 0.59 3.96
CA SER A 33 7.46 0.20 4.80
C SER A 33 8.39 1.40 5.04
N ASP A 34 8.94 1.47 6.25
CA ASP A 34 9.89 2.51 6.65
C ASP A 34 11.35 2.09 6.41
N GLY A 35 12.29 3.01 6.66
CA GLY A 35 13.73 2.80 6.55
C GLY A 35 14.32 3.14 5.17
N ASP A 36 15.64 2.99 5.03
CA ASP A 36 16.39 3.44 3.84
C ASP A 36 15.97 2.75 2.53
N ASN A 37 15.45 1.52 2.64
CA ASN A 37 14.88 0.75 1.52
C ASN A 37 13.35 0.68 1.60
N GLY A 38 12.74 1.55 2.40
CA GLY A 38 11.31 1.65 2.60
C GLY A 38 10.58 2.18 1.38
N SER A 39 9.33 1.76 1.21
CA SER A 39 8.45 2.28 0.17
C SER A 39 7.94 3.69 0.47
N ASN A 40 8.18 4.20 1.68
CA ASN A 40 7.85 5.57 2.11
C ASN A 40 8.45 6.64 1.17
N SER A 41 9.66 6.41 0.66
CA SER A 41 10.33 7.27 -0.32
C SER A 41 9.48 7.52 -1.57
N GLN A 42 8.70 6.54 -2.03
CA GLN A 42 7.81 6.72 -3.18
C GLN A 42 6.58 7.59 -2.88
N VAL A 43 6.29 7.88 -1.62
CA VAL A 43 5.13 8.69 -1.20
C VAL A 43 5.56 10.09 -0.75
N ILE A 44 6.57 10.18 0.11
CA ILE A 44 7.01 11.45 0.70
C ILE A 44 8.41 11.89 0.24
N GLY A 45 9.10 11.10 -0.59
CA GLY A 45 10.41 11.48 -1.11
C GLY A 45 10.33 12.72 -2.00
N GLU A 46 11.33 13.59 -1.86
CA GLU A 46 11.46 14.81 -2.67
C GLU A 46 12.01 14.52 -4.07
N GLY A 47 11.77 15.43 -5.01
CA GLY A 47 12.29 15.33 -6.37
C GLY A 47 11.62 14.20 -7.17
N THR A 48 12.39 13.16 -7.51
CA THR A 48 11.95 12.06 -8.38
C THR A 48 12.27 10.67 -7.81
N PRO A 49 11.68 10.28 -6.66
CA PRO A 49 12.02 9.03 -5.96
C PRO A 49 11.46 7.78 -6.66
N CYS A 50 10.47 7.92 -7.55
CA CYS A 50 9.87 6.78 -8.23
C CYS A 50 10.71 6.39 -9.45
N GLU A 51 11.33 5.22 -9.41
CA GLU A 51 12.21 4.74 -10.49
C GLU A 51 11.50 3.69 -11.36
N VAL A 52 11.49 3.90 -12.67
CA VAL A 52 11.15 2.85 -13.63
C VAL A 52 12.43 2.10 -13.95
N ARG A 53 12.42 0.78 -13.78
CA ARG A 53 13.61 -0.06 -13.99
C ARG A 53 13.40 -1.09 -15.09
N ARG A 54 14.47 -1.37 -15.84
CA ARG A 54 14.58 -2.52 -16.74
C ARG A 54 15.73 -3.39 -16.25
N GLY A 55 15.41 -4.40 -15.45
CA GLY A 55 16.43 -5.14 -14.70
C GLY A 55 17.05 -4.26 -13.63
N THR A 56 18.37 -4.12 -13.63
CA THR A 56 19.11 -3.28 -12.67
C THR A 56 19.17 -1.81 -13.07
N GLU A 57 18.95 -1.51 -14.35
CA GLU A 57 19.06 -0.17 -14.93
C GLU A 57 17.82 0.68 -14.63
N VAL A 58 18.04 1.93 -14.19
CA VAL A 58 16.99 2.94 -14.05
C VAL A 58 16.82 3.64 -15.40
N ILE A 59 15.65 3.47 -16.02
CA ILE A 59 15.35 4.05 -17.33
C ILE A 59 14.63 5.39 -17.22
N GLU A 60 13.94 5.64 -16.11
CA GLU A 60 13.20 6.88 -15.87
C GLU A 60 13.06 7.14 -14.38
N LYS A 61 13.04 8.42 -13.98
CA LYS A 61 12.73 8.86 -12.63
C LYS A 61 11.54 9.81 -12.67
N LEU A 62 10.56 9.55 -11.80
CA LEU A 62 9.31 10.30 -11.71
C LEU A 62 9.11 10.83 -10.29
N PRO A 63 8.31 11.89 -10.11
CA PRO A 63 7.93 12.39 -8.80
C PRO A 63 7.29 11.33 -7.90
N ASN A 64 7.12 11.63 -6.61
CA ASN A 64 6.39 10.74 -5.71
C ASN A 64 4.93 10.51 -6.16
N ILE A 65 4.30 9.45 -5.65
CA ILE A 65 2.95 9.02 -6.04
C ILE A 65 1.91 10.15 -5.85
N PRO A 66 1.85 10.87 -4.71
CA PRO A 66 0.92 11.98 -4.53
C PRO A 66 1.05 13.06 -5.61
N THR A 67 2.28 13.40 -6.01
CA THR A 67 2.53 14.37 -7.08
C THR A 67 2.08 13.83 -8.44
N GLN A 68 2.39 12.57 -8.77
CA GLN A 68 2.03 11.96 -10.06
C GLN A 68 0.51 11.86 -10.31
N VAL A 69 -0.28 11.72 -9.23
CA VAL A 69 -1.74 11.63 -9.31
C VAL A 69 -2.45 12.94 -8.94
N GLY A 70 -1.69 14.00 -8.65
CA GLY A 70 -2.23 15.34 -8.44
C GLY A 70 -3.00 15.51 -7.13
N LEU A 71 -2.60 14.85 -6.04
CA LEU A 71 -3.30 14.99 -4.75
C LEU A 71 -3.15 16.42 -4.17
N GLY A 72 -2.00 17.08 -4.38
CA GLY A 72 -1.75 18.42 -3.84
C GLY A 72 -2.06 18.51 -2.34
N GLU A 73 -2.75 19.56 -1.93
CA GLU A 73 -3.13 19.83 -0.53
C GLU A 73 -4.11 18.80 0.07
N SER A 74 -4.72 17.94 -0.76
CA SER A 74 -5.58 16.86 -0.25
C SER A 74 -4.79 15.75 0.45
N PHE A 75 -3.49 15.64 0.17
CA PHE A 75 -2.58 14.71 0.84
C PHE A 75 -1.78 15.43 1.93
N GLN A 76 -1.84 14.91 3.15
CA GLN A 76 -1.03 15.38 4.27
C GLN A 76 -0.42 14.18 5.00
N SER A 77 0.91 14.11 5.05
CA SER A 77 1.65 12.93 5.52
C SER A 77 1.37 12.56 6.97
N ASP A 78 1.02 13.52 7.82
CA ASP A 78 0.70 13.29 9.23
C ASP A 78 -0.61 12.48 9.43
N ARG A 79 -1.52 12.53 8.45
CA ARG A 79 -2.80 11.82 8.49
C ARG A 79 -2.97 10.74 7.40
N ASP A 80 -2.21 10.82 6.32
CA ASP A 80 -2.38 10.03 5.10
C ASP A 80 -1.23 9.05 4.84
N LEU A 81 -0.25 8.98 5.74
CA LEU A 81 0.85 8.02 5.68
C LEU A 81 0.86 7.15 6.94
N ILE A 82 0.85 5.83 6.73
CA ILE A 82 1.06 4.83 7.77
C ILE A 82 2.41 4.18 7.50
N LEU A 83 3.36 4.38 8.41
CA LEU A 83 4.68 3.78 8.36
C LEU A 83 4.68 2.46 9.11
N ILE A 84 5.08 1.40 8.43
CA ILE A 84 5.29 0.05 8.96
C ILE A 84 6.80 -0.14 9.15
N GLN A 85 7.23 -0.34 10.39
CA GLN A 85 8.61 -0.54 10.77
C GLN A 85 9.11 -1.91 10.32
N ASN A 86 8.33 -2.97 10.54
CA ASN A 86 8.63 -4.30 10.05
C ASN A 86 7.56 -4.80 9.06
N PRO A 87 7.78 -4.63 7.74
CA PRO A 87 6.80 -5.02 6.73
C PRO A 87 6.62 -6.53 6.58
N ASP A 88 7.42 -7.36 7.27
CA ASP A 88 7.26 -8.81 7.35
C ASP A 88 6.57 -9.25 8.67
N ASN A 89 6.23 -8.31 9.55
CA ASN A 89 5.42 -8.57 10.74
C ASN A 89 3.93 -8.42 10.43
N LEU A 90 3.23 -9.56 10.33
CA LEU A 90 1.79 -9.60 10.03
C LEU A 90 0.95 -8.84 11.06
N SER A 91 1.30 -8.96 12.35
CA SER A 91 0.60 -8.30 13.45
C SER A 91 0.58 -6.80 13.30
N GLU A 92 1.76 -6.24 13.06
CA GLU A 92 1.99 -4.81 12.94
C GLU A 92 1.20 -4.28 11.74
N CYS A 93 1.38 -4.91 10.58
CA CYS A 93 0.67 -4.54 9.37
C CYS A 93 -0.87 -4.57 9.58
N TYR A 94 -1.38 -5.64 10.19
CA TYR A 94 -2.81 -5.82 10.43
C TYR A 94 -3.33 -4.80 11.46
N HIS A 95 -2.60 -4.57 12.54
CA HIS A 95 -2.99 -3.64 13.59
C HIS A 95 -3.08 -2.22 13.06
N HIS A 96 -2.10 -1.77 12.28
CA HIS A 96 -2.11 -0.45 11.66
C HIS A 96 -3.25 -0.30 10.64
N ALA A 97 -3.43 -1.29 9.75
CA ALA A 97 -4.51 -1.26 8.75
C ALA A 97 -5.91 -1.26 9.40
N SER A 98 -6.17 -2.21 10.29
CA SER A 98 -7.48 -2.36 10.94
C SER A 98 -7.81 -1.19 11.87
N SER A 99 -6.84 -0.66 12.61
CA SER A 99 -7.04 0.52 13.46
C SER A 99 -7.38 1.75 12.63
N CYS A 100 -6.71 1.95 11.49
CA CYS A 100 -7.03 3.04 10.57
C CYS A 100 -8.47 2.92 10.04
N ILE A 101 -8.85 1.73 9.53
CA ILE A 101 -10.20 1.51 8.99
C ILE A 101 -11.28 1.75 10.06
N ARG A 102 -11.11 1.18 11.26
CA ARG A 102 -12.07 1.35 12.37
C ARG A 102 -12.18 2.81 12.80
N THR A 103 -11.06 3.53 12.85
CA THR A 103 -11.05 4.96 13.18
C THR A 103 -11.83 5.77 12.15
N LEU A 104 -11.62 5.52 10.86
CA LEU A 104 -12.36 6.20 9.79
C LEU A 104 -13.87 5.89 9.85
N GLN A 105 -14.24 4.62 10.07
CA GLN A 105 -15.64 4.21 10.22
C GLN A 105 -16.32 4.89 11.42
N GLN A 106 -15.58 5.08 12.52
CA GLN A 106 -16.09 5.77 13.71
C GLN A 106 -16.21 7.29 13.51
N GLN A 107 -15.26 7.90 12.79
CA GLN A 107 -15.25 9.33 12.53
C GLN A 107 -16.38 9.74 11.58
N ASN A 108 -16.61 8.95 10.53
CA ASN A 108 -17.67 9.21 9.57
C ASN A 108 -18.21 7.91 8.96
N PRO A 109 -19.31 7.35 9.50
CA PRO A 109 -19.91 6.11 9.00
C PRO A 109 -20.41 6.17 7.56
N GLU A 110 -20.64 7.37 7.02
CA GLU A 110 -21.11 7.56 5.66
C GLU A 110 -19.97 7.49 4.62
N ASP A 111 -18.71 7.52 5.02
CA ASP A 111 -17.61 7.46 4.06
C ASP A 111 -17.42 6.05 3.49
N GLU A 112 -17.22 5.98 2.17
CA GLU A 112 -16.93 4.73 1.48
C GLU A 112 -15.42 4.46 1.61
N ILE A 113 -15.05 3.58 2.53
CA ILE A 113 -13.67 3.14 2.70
C ILE A 113 -13.45 1.92 1.82
N ILE A 114 -12.42 1.95 0.98
CA ILE A 114 -12.01 0.85 0.12
C ILE A 114 -10.52 0.59 0.27
N ALA A 115 -10.07 -0.61 -0.06
CA ALA A 115 -8.67 -0.99 0.04
C ALA A 115 -8.13 -1.60 -1.27
N ASP A 116 -6.88 -1.29 -1.62
CA ASP A 116 -6.14 -1.92 -2.72
C ASP A 116 -4.83 -2.54 -2.19
N TYR A 117 -4.69 -3.85 -2.39
CA TYR A 117 -3.58 -4.64 -1.84
C TYR A 117 -2.54 -5.04 -2.90
N THR A 118 -2.52 -4.37 -4.05
CA THR A 118 -1.65 -4.73 -5.19
C THR A 118 -0.17 -4.67 -4.84
N GLY A 119 0.23 -3.62 -4.12
CA GLY A 119 1.61 -3.36 -3.72
C GLY A 119 1.93 -3.86 -2.32
N GLY A 120 3.16 -3.55 -1.88
CA GLY A 120 3.69 -3.95 -0.58
C GLY A 120 4.38 -5.30 -0.60
N THR A 121 4.91 -5.70 0.56
CA THR A 121 5.31 -7.10 0.78
C THR A 121 4.06 -7.99 0.78
N LYS A 122 4.25 -9.30 0.62
CA LYS A 122 3.13 -10.25 0.72
C LYS A 122 2.44 -10.17 2.08
N THR A 123 3.21 -9.91 3.12
CA THR A 123 2.70 -9.74 4.48
C THR A 123 1.86 -8.49 4.62
N MET A 124 2.29 -7.35 4.07
CA MET A 124 1.48 -6.12 4.04
C MET A 124 0.17 -6.33 3.27
N SER A 125 0.23 -6.95 2.09
CA SER A 125 -0.97 -7.25 1.30
C SER A 125 -1.93 -8.18 2.06
N ALA A 126 -1.42 -9.26 2.66
CA ALA A 126 -2.23 -10.20 3.44
C ALA A 126 -2.88 -9.52 4.66
N ALA A 127 -2.14 -8.69 5.37
CA ALA A 127 -2.65 -7.91 6.49
C ALA A 127 -3.76 -6.94 6.09
N LEU A 128 -3.59 -6.21 4.98
CA LEU A 128 -4.63 -5.31 4.47
C LEU A 128 -5.89 -6.08 4.06
N VAL A 129 -5.74 -7.24 3.43
CA VAL A 129 -6.87 -8.12 3.09
C VAL A 129 -7.61 -8.59 4.35
N LEU A 130 -6.88 -9.06 5.37
CA LEU A 130 -7.49 -9.49 6.65
C LEU A 130 -8.23 -8.32 7.31
N ALA A 131 -7.59 -7.16 7.42
CA ALA A 131 -8.20 -5.97 8.01
C ALA A 131 -9.45 -5.52 7.25
N ALA A 132 -9.42 -5.57 5.91
CA ALA A 132 -10.55 -5.20 5.08
C ALA A 132 -11.74 -6.16 5.25
N VAL A 133 -11.48 -7.47 5.30
CA VAL A 133 -12.52 -8.47 5.57
C VAL A 133 -13.12 -8.29 6.96
N ASP A 134 -12.29 -8.14 8.00
CA ASP A 134 -12.76 -7.97 9.38
C ASP A 134 -13.55 -6.67 9.58
N CYS A 135 -13.21 -5.62 8.83
CA CYS A 135 -13.90 -4.33 8.86
C CYS A 135 -15.01 -4.20 7.81
N HIS A 136 -15.26 -5.25 7.02
CA HIS A 136 -16.31 -5.33 6.00
C HIS A 136 -16.23 -4.22 4.93
N ILE A 137 -15.01 -3.89 4.47
CA ILE A 137 -14.79 -2.91 3.39
C ILE A 137 -14.44 -3.59 2.05
N PRO A 138 -14.77 -2.98 0.89
CA PRO A 138 -14.40 -3.51 -0.42
C PRO A 138 -12.89 -3.59 -0.66
N LEU A 139 -12.49 -4.62 -1.42
CA LEU A 139 -11.10 -4.90 -1.81
C LEU A 139 -10.90 -4.82 -3.32
N TYR A 140 -9.78 -4.23 -3.73
CA TYR A 140 -9.35 -4.08 -5.11
C TYR A 140 -7.93 -4.62 -5.32
N VAL A 141 -7.64 -5.04 -6.54
CA VAL A 141 -6.31 -5.43 -6.98
C VAL A 141 -6.12 -5.01 -8.44
N THR A 142 -5.02 -4.32 -8.70
CA THR A 142 -4.60 -3.89 -10.03
C THR A 142 -3.82 -5.02 -10.68
N ILE A 143 -4.40 -5.60 -11.72
CA ILE A 143 -3.82 -6.72 -12.48
C ILE A 143 -3.31 -6.25 -13.84
N ALA A 144 -2.16 -6.78 -14.27
CA ALA A 144 -1.69 -6.58 -15.64
C ALA A 144 -2.56 -7.37 -16.62
N ASN A 145 -2.91 -6.76 -17.76
CA ASN A 145 -3.76 -7.38 -18.78
C ASN A 145 -3.11 -8.59 -19.48
N THR A 146 -1.79 -8.75 -19.40
CA THR A 146 -1.07 -9.93 -19.90
C THR A 146 -0.13 -10.50 -18.82
N ARG A 147 -0.28 -11.79 -18.51
CA ARG A 147 0.62 -12.53 -17.59
C ARG A 147 1.84 -13.03 -18.36
N GLU A 148 2.81 -12.17 -18.65
CA GLU A 148 3.92 -12.51 -19.56
C GLU A 148 5.18 -13.09 -18.89
N ASN A 149 5.35 -12.98 -17.56
CA ASN A 149 6.61 -13.39 -16.90
C ASN A 149 6.39 -14.23 -15.64
N LEU A 150 6.14 -15.53 -15.82
CA LEU A 150 6.32 -16.53 -14.77
C LEU A 150 7.74 -17.07 -14.85
N LEU A 151 8.69 -16.40 -14.21
CA LEU A 151 10.00 -17.02 -13.95
C LEU A 151 9.85 -17.96 -12.74
N PRO A 152 10.21 -19.26 -12.87
CA PRO A 152 10.10 -20.20 -11.76
C PRO A 152 11.02 -19.80 -10.60
N VAL A 153 10.49 -19.91 -9.37
CA VAL A 153 11.24 -19.67 -8.13
C VAL A 153 12.40 -20.66 -8.07
N LYS A 154 13.63 -20.16 -8.17
CA LYS A 154 14.83 -21.02 -8.22
C LYS A 154 15.33 -21.45 -6.84
N ARG A 155 15.00 -20.72 -5.77
CA ARG A 155 15.33 -21.07 -4.39
C ARG A 155 14.28 -20.53 -3.41
N GLY A 156 13.73 -21.41 -2.57
CA GLY A 156 13.04 -21.04 -1.34
C GLY A 156 14.03 -21.23 -0.20
N GLU A 157 14.59 -20.14 0.32
CA GLU A 157 15.76 -20.25 1.20
C GLU A 157 15.37 -20.41 2.68
N ILE A 158 14.28 -19.80 3.15
CA ILE A 158 13.86 -19.91 4.57
C ILE A 158 12.32 -19.88 4.69
N THR A 159 11.77 -20.78 5.50
CA THR A 159 10.36 -20.76 5.95
C THR A 159 10.36 -20.63 7.47
N GLN A 160 9.68 -19.60 7.98
CA GLN A 160 9.59 -19.34 9.42
C GLN A 160 8.13 -19.41 9.87
N ARG A 161 7.90 -19.96 11.07
CA ARG A 161 6.59 -19.93 11.72
C ARG A 161 6.32 -18.50 12.19
N VAL A 162 5.25 -17.90 11.68
CA VAL A 162 4.74 -16.63 12.17
C VAL A 162 3.97 -16.89 13.47
N ASP A 163 4.27 -16.11 14.51
CA ASP A 163 3.49 -16.13 15.74
C ASP A 163 2.09 -15.56 15.46
N THR A 164 1.04 -16.20 15.98
CA THR A 164 -0.35 -15.84 15.73
C THR A 164 -1.11 -15.51 17.01
N SER A 165 -0.43 -15.40 18.16
CA SER A 165 -1.07 -14.92 19.40
C SER A 165 -1.19 -13.40 19.36
N PHE A 166 -2.21 -12.88 18.66
CA PHE A 166 -2.55 -11.44 18.61
C PHE A 166 -3.88 -11.13 19.29
N ARG A 167 -4.26 -11.91 20.30
CA ARG A 167 -5.51 -11.73 21.05
C ARG A 167 -5.21 -11.81 22.54
N ASP A 168 -5.10 -10.64 23.16
CA ASP A 168 -5.48 -10.42 24.56
C ASP A 168 -6.69 -9.48 24.57
#